data_AF-A0AAJ0LUP3-F1
#
_entry.id   AF-A0AAJ0LUP3-F1
#
_cell.length_a   1.000
_cell.length_b   1.000
_cell.length_c   1.000
_cell.angle_alpha   90.00
_cell.angle_beta   90.00
_cell.angle_gamma   90.00
#
_symmetry.space_group_name_H-M   'P 1'
#
loop_
_entity.id
_entity.type
_entity.pdbx_description
1 polymer ?
#
loop_
_entity_poly.entity_id
_entity_poly.type
_entity_poly.pdbx_seq_one_letter_code
_entity_poly.pdbx_strand_id
1 'polypeptide(L)'
;MWASGRALFRGFAGPLSSLPGPWYTRFSGIVLRYKVLAGQRLFYIHELHQKYGSVVRIDPQEVNVCDLEAYSEVHRIGSGFTKAAWYDRATYGIEGNVFVMTNVKEHAARRRLLARPFSRSSLLANFQLLVADRTRLAVAKIKREASLGECDVMKWWTLMATDVIAQVAFGEKFHLLEAGEASTEL
;
A
#
# COMPACT_ATOMS: atom_id res chain seq x y z
N MET A 1 20.74 18.93 -24.29
CA MET A 1 20.79 18.19 -25.58
C MET A 1 20.63 16.67 -25.45
N TRP A 2 21.22 15.99 -24.45
CA TRP A 2 21.11 14.52 -24.30
C TRP A 2 19.75 13.98 -23.78
N ALA A 3 18.99 14.81 -23.05
CA ALA A 3 17.70 14.42 -22.50
C ALA A 3 16.63 14.22 -23.60
N SER A 4 16.63 15.07 -24.62
CA SER A 4 15.68 15.03 -25.74
C SER A 4 15.85 13.78 -26.59
N GLY A 5 17.10 13.38 -26.89
CA GLY A 5 17.39 12.15 -27.64
C GLY A 5 16.98 10.88 -26.88
N ARG A 6 17.19 10.84 -25.56
CA ARG A 6 16.74 9.72 -24.72
C ARG A 6 15.22 9.60 -24.63
N ALA A 7 14.51 10.73 -24.56
CA ALA A 7 13.05 10.74 -24.56
C ALA A 7 12.47 10.23 -25.89
N LEU A 8 13.03 10.67 -27.02
CA LEU A 8 12.64 10.19 -28.34
C LEU A 8 12.91 8.69 -28.51
N PHE A 9 14.11 8.22 -28.12
CA PHE A 9 14.43 6.80 -28.16
C PHE A 9 13.46 5.96 -27.30
N ARG A 10 13.22 6.35 -26.04
CA ARG A 10 12.27 5.65 -25.15
C ARG A 10 10.84 5.62 -25.69
N GLY A 11 10.45 6.71 -26.34
CA GLY A 11 9.15 6.85 -26.95
C GLY A 11 8.99 5.96 -28.17
N PHE A 12 9.94 5.93 -29.09
CA PHE A 12 9.76 5.26 -30.39
C PHE A 12 10.44 3.89 -30.50
N ALA A 13 11.56 3.67 -29.83
CA ALA A 13 12.38 2.46 -29.95
C ALA A 13 12.70 1.79 -28.59
N GLY A 14 12.12 2.29 -27.50
CA GLY A 14 12.34 1.74 -26.16
C GLY A 14 11.64 0.40 -25.93
N PRO A 15 11.99 -0.33 -24.85
CA PRO A 15 11.44 -1.65 -24.55
C PRO A 15 9.92 -1.66 -24.33
N LEU A 16 9.35 -0.52 -23.97
CA LEU A 16 7.90 -0.37 -23.76
C LEU A 16 7.17 0.15 -25.03
N SER A 17 7.87 0.41 -26.15
CA SER A 17 7.36 1.20 -27.30
C SER A 17 6.17 0.58 -28.03
N SER A 18 6.04 -0.75 -27.93
CA SER A 18 4.91 -1.52 -28.46
C SER A 18 3.70 -1.55 -27.53
N LEU A 19 3.85 -1.16 -26.26
CA LEU A 19 2.75 -1.24 -25.30
C LEU A 19 1.68 -0.18 -25.58
N PRO A 20 0.38 -0.55 -25.49
CA PRO A 20 -0.70 0.39 -25.70
C PRO A 20 -0.80 1.38 -24.54
N GLY A 21 -1.37 2.55 -24.81
CA GLY A 21 -1.54 3.63 -23.83
C GLY A 21 -1.65 4.98 -24.51
N PRO A 22 -1.95 6.05 -23.76
CA PRO A 22 -2.02 7.40 -24.30
C PRO A 22 -0.68 7.81 -24.92
N TRP A 23 -0.70 8.49 -26.06
CA TRP A 23 0.54 8.84 -26.79
C TRP A 23 1.56 9.61 -25.94
N TYR A 24 1.09 10.44 -24.99
CA TYR A 24 1.96 11.22 -24.11
C TYR A 24 2.76 10.35 -23.13
N THR A 25 2.28 9.16 -22.76
CA THR A 25 2.99 8.26 -21.82
C THR A 25 4.28 7.70 -22.43
N ARG A 26 4.47 7.85 -23.75
CA ARG A 26 5.73 7.56 -24.44
C ARG A 26 6.85 8.52 -24.03
N PHE A 27 6.50 9.76 -23.67
CA PHE A 27 7.45 10.86 -23.46
C PHE A 27 7.41 11.45 -22.05
N SER A 28 6.25 11.44 -21.39
CA SER A 28 6.06 12.05 -20.07
C SER A 28 4.97 11.37 -19.24
N GLY A 29 5.21 11.23 -17.93
CA GLY A 29 4.21 10.80 -16.94
C GLY A 29 3.52 11.96 -16.22
N ILE A 30 3.60 13.19 -16.73
CA ILE A 30 3.05 14.38 -16.05
C ILE A 30 1.55 14.25 -15.75
N VAL A 31 0.78 13.66 -16.66
CA VAL A 31 -0.66 13.42 -16.48
C VAL A 31 -0.90 12.43 -15.33
N LEU A 32 -0.11 11.36 -15.25
CA LEU A 32 -0.20 10.39 -14.16
C LEU A 32 0.10 11.06 -12.81
N ARG A 33 1.12 11.92 -12.74
CA ARG A 33 1.48 12.67 -11.51
C ARG A 33 0.38 13.63 -11.11
N TYR A 34 -0.19 14.38 -12.06
CA TYR A 34 -1.33 15.24 -11.81
C TYR A 34 -2.52 14.45 -11.25
N LYS A 35 -2.85 13.29 -11.84
CA LYS A 35 -3.92 12.42 -11.35
C LYS A 35 -3.65 11.84 -9.96
N VAL A 36 -2.38 11.58 -9.62
CA VAL A 36 -1.98 11.20 -8.25
C VAL A 36 -2.27 12.35 -7.28
N LEU A 37 -1.80 13.56 -7.59
CA LEU A 37 -2.00 14.73 -6.72
C LEU A 37 -3.48 15.12 -6.57
N ALA A 38 -4.29 14.88 -7.60
CA ALA A 38 -5.74 15.09 -7.57
C ALA A 38 -6.53 13.95 -6.88
N GLY A 39 -5.86 12.90 -6.37
CA GLY A 39 -6.54 11.75 -5.77
C GLY A 39 -7.30 10.86 -6.76
N GLN A 40 -7.04 11.00 -8.06
CA GLN A 40 -7.77 10.34 -9.15
C GLN A 40 -6.98 9.21 -9.82
N ARG A 41 -5.82 8.82 -9.27
CA ARG A 41 -4.94 7.79 -9.89
C ARG A 41 -5.69 6.50 -10.20
N LEU A 42 -6.48 6.00 -9.25
CA LEU A 42 -7.20 4.73 -9.39
C LEU A 42 -8.18 4.77 -10.57
N PHE A 43 -9.05 5.79 -10.60
CA PHE A 43 -10.05 5.96 -11.65
C PHE A 43 -9.40 6.13 -13.02
N TYR A 44 -8.35 6.96 -13.10
CA TYR A 44 -7.60 7.16 -14.33
C TYR A 44 -6.97 5.85 -14.86
N ILE A 45 -6.32 5.07 -13.99
CA ILE A 45 -5.74 3.78 -14.41
C ILE A 45 -6.83 2.79 -14.83
N HIS A 46 -7.96 2.77 -14.13
CA HIS A 46 -9.09 1.92 -14.50
C HIS A 46 -9.65 2.27 -15.90
N GLU A 47 -9.87 3.56 -16.18
CA GLU A 47 -10.28 4.04 -17.51
C GLU A 47 -9.28 3.64 -18.61
N LEU A 48 -7.98 3.70 -18.30
CA LEU A 48 -6.95 3.25 -19.23
C LEU A 48 -7.05 1.76 -19.53
N HIS A 49 -7.29 0.92 -18.51
CA HIS A 49 -7.48 -0.52 -18.73
C HIS A 49 -8.76 -0.83 -19.52
N GLN A 50 -9.85 -0.10 -19.27
CA GLN A 50 -11.07 -0.22 -20.08
C GLN A 50 -10.82 0.10 -21.56
N LYS A 51 -9.92 1.05 -21.86
CA LYS A 51 -9.64 1.50 -23.23
C LYS A 51 -8.55 0.70 -23.96
N TYR A 52 -7.48 0.32 -23.25
CA TYR A 52 -6.25 -0.22 -23.85
C TYR A 52 -5.99 -1.69 -23.51
N GLY A 53 -6.79 -2.31 -22.64
CA GLY A 53 -6.68 -3.71 -22.26
C GLY A 53 -5.88 -3.94 -20.97
N SER A 54 -5.45 -5.18 -20.74
CA SER A 54 -4.85 -5.62 -19.47
C SER A 54 -3.44 -5.08 -19.20
N VAL A 55 -2.69 -4.66 -20.22
CA VAL A 55 -1.33 -4.13 -20.08
C VAL A 55 -1.26 -2.74 -20.69
N VAL A 56 -1.01 -1.71 -19.89
CA VAL A 56 -1.05 -0.31 -20.35
C VAL A 56 0.16 0.47 -19.88
N ARG A 57 0.80 1.19 -20.80
CA ARG A 57 1.87 2.13 -20.49
C ARG A 57 1.29 3.40 -19.84
N ILE A 58 1.74 3.71 -18.63
CA ILE A 58 1.24 4.86 -17.82
C ILE A 58 2.29 5.97 -17.62
N ASP A 59 3.57 5.66 -17.82
CA ASP A 59 4.72 6.58 -17.79
C ASP A 59 5.78 6.07 -18.80
N PRO A 60 6.73 6.89 -19.26
CA PRO A 60 7.81 6.43 -20.13
C PRO A 60 8.58 5.20 -19.64
N GLN A 61 8.63 4.98 -18.33
CA GLN A 61 9.33 3.85 -17.69
C GLN A 61 8.40 2.98 -16.83
N GLU A 62 7.09 3.21 -16.83
CA GLU A 62 6.14 2.43 -16.02
C GLU A 62 5.00 1.87 -16.87
N VAL A 63 4.68 0.61 -16.58
CA VAL A 63 3.54 -0.12 -17.12
C VAL A 63 2.60 -0.49 -15.97
N ASN A 64 1.30 -0.40 -16.20
CA ASN A 64 0.29 -0.98 -15.32
C ASN A 64 -0.24 -2.27 -15.93
N VAL A 65 -0.41 -3.29 -15.09
CA VAL A 65 -0.81 -4.62 -15.50
C VAL A 65 -1.99 -5.06 -14.64
N CYS A 66 -3.10 -5.35 -15.30
CA CYS A 66 -4.35 -5.84 -14.75
C CYS A 66 -4.62 -7.22 -15.34
N ASP A 67 -3.76 -8.19 -14.97
CA ASP A 67 -3.80 -9.57 -15.44
C ASP A 67 -3.38 -10.52 -14.30
N LEU A 68 -4.10 -11.64 -14.14
CA LEU A 68 -3.91 -12.56 -13.00
C LEU A 68 -2.65 -13.41 -13.14
N GLU A 69 -2.29 -13.82 -14.36
CA GLU A 69 -1.09 -14.61 -14.63
C GLU A 69 0.16 -13.75 -14.42
N ALA A 70 0.14 -12.52 -14.94
CA ALA A 70 1.21 -11.56 -14.71
C ALA A 70 1.35 -11.17 -13.23
N TYR A 71 0.24 -11.00 -12.51
CA TYR A 71 0.28 -10.77 -11.06
C TYR A 71 0.97 -11.95 -10.35
N SER A 72 0.59 -13.18 -10.69
CA SER A 72 1.17 -14.39 -10.13
C SER A 72 2.67 -14.49 -10.43
N GLU A 73 3.08 -14.23 -11.66
CA GLU A 73 4.50 -14.33 -12.05
C GLU A 73 5.35 -13.26 -11.36
N VAL A 74 4.88 -12.00 -11.30
CA VAL A 74 5.61 -10.91 -10.64
C VAL A 74 5.79 -11.18 -9.14
N HIS A 75 4.76 -11.69 -8.46
CA HIS A 75 4.77 -11.90 -7.01
C HIS A 75 5.25 -13.28 -6.57
N ARG A 76 5.55 -14.19 -7.51
CA ARG A 76 6.07 -15.52 -7.20
C ARG A 76 7.41 -15.42 -6.46
N ILE A 77 7.61 -16.31 -5.49
CA ILE A 77 8.88 -16.40 -4.76
C ILE A 77 9.99 -16.73 -5.78
N GLY A 78 11.01 -15.88 -5.83
CA GLY A 78 12.14 -16.05 -6.75
C GLY A 78 11.85 -15.58 -8.18
N SER A 79 10.81 -14.79 -8.42
CA SER A 79 10.49 -14.22 -9.75
C SER A 79 11.57 -13.30 -10.32
N GLY A 80 12.48 -12.79 -9.48
CA GLY A 80 13.51 -11.82 -9.86
C GLY A 80 13.01 -10.38 -9.94
N PHE A 81 11.69 -10.14 -9.85
CA PHE A 81 11.14 -8.79 -9.74
C PHE A 81 11.40 -8.22 -8.35
N THR A 82 12.05 -7.06 -8.29
CA THR A 82 12.34 -6.34 -7.06
C THR A 82 11.53 -5.05 -6.98
N LYS A 83 11.37 -4.54 -5.77
CA LYS A 83 10.81 -3.20 -5.55
C LYS A 83 11.65 -2.17 -6.30
N ALA A 84 10.98 -1.23 -6.95
CA ALA A 84 11.65 -0.19 -7.73
C ALA A 84 12.49 0.74 -6.81
N ALA A 85 13.54 1.33 -7.36
CA ALA A 85 14.48 2.21 -6.65
C ALA A 85 13.85 3.44 -5.97
N TRP A 86 12.58 3.76 -6.25
CA TRP A 86 11.89 4.82 -5.52
C TRP A 86 11.61 4.43 -4.06
N TYR A 87 11.53 3.13 -3.73
CA TYR A 87 11.36 2.65 -2.37
C TYR A 87 12.53 3.04 -1.46
N ASP A 88 13.76 3.07 -1.99
CA ASP A 88 14.94 3.53 -1.24
C ASP A 88 14.83 5.02 -0.85
N ARG A 89 14.10 5.81 -1.64
CA ARG A 89 13.83 7.24 -1.37
C ARG A 89 12.58 7.47 -0.52
N ALA A 90 11.71 6.47 -0.38
CA ALA A 90 10.48 6.54 0.38
C ALA A 90 10.66 6.09 1.84
N THR A 91 11.90 6.02 2.32
CA THR A 91 12.24 5.57 3.69
C THR A 91 11.83 6.57 4.76
N TYR A 92 11.49 7.83 4.42
CA TYR A 92 11.13 8.89 5.38
C TYR A 92 12.07 8.97 6.61
N GLY A 93 13.37 8.70 6.42
CA GLY A 93 14.38 8.69 7.49
C GLY A 93 14.43 7.41 8.35
N ILE A 94 13.61 6.40 8.05
CA ILE A 94 13.59 5.10 8.74
C ILE A 94 14.35 4.07 7.89
N GLU A 95 15.62 3.85 8.22
CA GLU A 95 16.45 2.85 7.57
C GLU A 95 16.06 1.42 8.01
N GLY A 96 16.17 0.47 7.08
CA GLY A 96 16.00 -0.95 7.38
C GLY A 96 14.57 -1.41 7.71
N ASN A 97 13.56 -0.65 7.29
CA ASN A 97 12.15 -1.06 7.35
C ASN A 97 11.85 -2.14 6.29
N VAL A 98 11.34 -3.29 6.74
CA VAL A 98 10.97 -4.46 5.91
C VAL A 98 10.05 -4.08 4.74
N PHE A 99 9.19 -3.08 4.91
CA PHE A 99 8.28 -2.63 3.87
C PHE A 99 9.00 -2.00 2.66
N VAL A 100 10.10 -1.27 2.87
CA VAL A 100 10.78 -0.51 1.80
C VAL A 100 12.07 -1.18 1.30
N MET A 101 12.64 -2.13 2.04
CA MET A 101 13.87 -2.82 1.64
C MET A 101 13.75 -3.42 0.22
N THR A 102 14.72 -3.08 -0.63
CA THR A 102 14.86 -3.53 -2.02
C THR A 102 15.84 -4.71 -2.15
N ASN A 103 16.85 -4.80 -1.28
CA ASN A 103 17.77 -5.96 -1.22
C ASN A 103 17.03 -7.19 -0.69
N VAL A 104 16.84 -8.18 -1.57
CA VAL A 104 16.09 -9.41 -1.28
C VAL A 104 16.70 -10.23 -0.14
N LYS A 105 18.04 -10.31 -0.04
CA LYS A 105 18.72 -11.12 0.99
C LYS A 105 18.56 -10.48 2.38
N GLU A 106 18.80 -9.19 2.47
CA GLU A 106 18.64 -8.43 3.73
C GLU A 106 17.17 -8.42 4.17
N HIS A 107 16.25 -8.20 3.23
CA HIS A 107 14.81 -8.25 3.49
C HIS A 107 14.39 -9.62 4.03
N ALA A 108 14.87 -10.72 3.43
CA ALA A 108 14.58 -12.08 3.90
C ALA A 108 15.10 -12.32 5.32
N ALA A 109 16.33 -11.90 5.61
CA ALA A 109 16.92 -12.02 6.95
C ALA A 109 16.10 -11.24 7.99
N ARG A 110 15.73 -9.98 7.70
CA ARG A 110 14.91 -9.14 8.60
C ARG A 110 13.51 -9.70 8.79
N ARG A 111 12.84 -10.13 7.71
CA ARG A 111 11.50 -10.75 7.76
C ARG A 111 11.50 -12.02 8.61
N ARG A 112 12.57 -12.82 8.56
CA ARG A 112 12.68 -14.05 9.36
C ARG A 112 12.62 -13.77 10.87
N LEU A 113 13.19 -12.65 11.33
CA LEU A 113 13.14 -12.25 12.74
C LEU A 113 11.71 -11.96 13.21
N LEU A 114 10.87 -11.40 12.33
CA LEU A 114 9.46 -11.09 12.62
C LEU A 114 8.52 -12.27 12.38
N ALA A 115 8.94 -13.33 11.67
CA ALA A 115 8.03 -14.39 11.25
C ALA A 115 7.36 -15.15 12.41
N ARG A 116 8.07 -15.37 13.52
CA ARG A 116 7.55 -16.11 14.68
C ARG A 116 6.40 -15.38 15.39
N PRO A 117 6.53 -14.12 15.84
CA PRO A 117 5.42 -13.42 16.51
C PRO A 117 4.20 -13.26 15.62
N PHE A 118 4.37 -13.14 14.31
CA PHE A 118 3.28 -13.05 13.32
C PHE A 118 2.77 -14.42 12.81
N SER A 119 3.24 -15.54 13.35
CA SER A 119 2.70 -16.86 12.99
C SER A 119 1.28 -17.02 13.49
N ARG A 120 0.45 -17.80 12.77
CA ARG A 120 -0.96 -18.05 13.15
C ARG A 120 -1.09 -18.55 14.59
N SER A 121 -0.24 -19.50 15.01
CA SER A 121 -0.25 -20.03 16.38
C SER A 121 0.07 -18.95 17.41
N SER A 122 1.10 -18.13 17.16
CA SER A 122 1.45 -16.99 18.03
C SER A 122 0.32 -15.98 18.12
N LEU A 123 -0.30 -15.61 16.99
CA LEU A 123 -1.39 -14.64 16.96
C LEU A 123 -2.61 -15.15 17.73
N LEU A 124 -3.00 -16.41 17.52
CA LEU A 124 -4.15 -16.99 18.21
C LEU A 124 -3.91 -17.13 19.72
N ALA A 125 -2.72 -17.60 20.10
CA ALA A 125 -2.37 -17.80 21.51
C ALA A 125 -2.29 -16.49 22.30
N ASN A 126 -1.78 -15.41 21.68
CA ASN A 126 -1.47 -14.18 22.41
C ASN A 126 -2.47 -13.04 22.18
N PHE A 127 -3.13 -12.96 21.01
CA PHE A 127 -3.86 -11.75 20.63
C PHE A 127 -5.33 -11.98 20.23
N GLN A 128 -5.79 -13.23 20.10
CA GLN A 128 -7.18 -13.50 19.70
C GLN A 128 -8.20 -12.88 20.65
N LEU A 129 -8.03 -13.07 21.97
CA LEU A 129 -8.94 -12.53 22.97
C LEU A 129 -8.90 -11.01 22.99
N LEU A 130 -7.69 -10.44 22.94
CA LEU A 130 -7.49 -9.00 22.85
C LEU A 130 -8.28 -8.39 21.68
N VAL A 131 -8.04 -8.90 20.46
CA VAL A 131 -8.70 -8.38 19.25
C VAL A 131 -10.22 -8.57 19.33
N ALA A 132 -10.69 -9.72 19.83
CA ALA A 132 -12.12 -9.98 19.98
C ALA A 132 -12.78 -9.00 20.96
N ASP A 133 -12.15 -8.71 22.09
CA ASP A 133 -12.68 -7.79 23.10
C ASP A 133 -12.72 -6.34 22.59
N ARG A 134 -11.65 -5.90 21.92
CA ARG A 134 -11.61 -4.57 21.29
C ARG A 134 -12.67 -4.46 20.19
N THR A 135 -12.85 -5.50 19.39
CA THR A 135 -13.88 -5.54 18.34
C THR A 135 -15.29 -5.46 18.95
N ARG A 136 -15.58 -6.23 20.00
CA ARG A 136 -16.88 -6.18 20.68
C ARG A 136 -17.17 -4.80 21.24
N LEU A 137 -16.17 -4.16 21.86
CA LEU A 137 -16.32 -2.81 22.38
C LEU A 137 -16.59 -1.79 21.27
N ALA A 138 -15.85 -1.85 20.16
CA ALA A 138 -16.07 -0.97 19.01
C ALA A 138 -17.49 -1.13 18.44
N VAL A 139 -17.95 -2.37 18.24
CA VAL A 139 -19.31 -2.65 17.77
C VAL A 139 -20.37 -2.13 18.75
N ALA A 140 -20.15 -2.29 20.07
CA ALA A 140 -21.07 -1.77 21.07
C ALA A 140 -21.16 -0.23 21.04
N LYS A 141 -20.02 0.46 20.86
CA LYS A 141 -19.98 1.92 20.72
C LYS A 141 -20.67 2.39 19.43
N ILE A 142 -20.39 1.73 18.31
CA ILE A 142 -21.07 1.97 17.03
C ILE A 142 -22.58 1.82 17.18
N LYS A 143 -23.03 0.70 17.77
CA LYS A 143 -24.46 0.43 17.98
C LYS A 143 -25.12 1.51 18.84
N ARG A 144 -24.43 1.97 19.88
CA ARG A 144 -24.92 3.03 20.76
C ARG A 144 -25.09 4.35 20.00
N GLU A 145 -24.07 4.81 19.28
CA GLU A 145 -24.17 6.06 18.51
C GLU A 145 -25.23 5.95 17.41
N ALA A 146 -25.27 4.84 16.68
CA ALA A 146 -26.28 4.63 15.64
C ALA A 146 -27.71 4.64 16.20
N SER A 147 -27.92 4.14 17.43
CA SER A 147 -29.22 4.21 18.09
C SER A 147 -29.64 5.62 18.50
N LEU A 148 -28.69 6.56 18.55
CA LEU A 148 -28.92 7.98 18.86
C LEU A 148 -29.05 8.85 17.60
N GLY A 149 -28.89 8.27 16.40
CA GLY A 149 -29.04 8.94 15.12
C GLY A 149 -27.94 8.55 14.14
N GLU A 150 -26.81 9.23 14.22
CA GLU A 150 -25.68 9.04 13.30
C GLU A 150 -24.46 8.48 14.03
N CYS A 151 -23.67 7.68 13.32
CA CYS A 151 -22.43 7.10 13.83
C CYS A 151 -21.34 7.18 12.77
N ASP A 152 -20.18 7.73 13.17
CA ASP A 152 -18.96 7.63 12.39
C ASP A 152 -18.29 6.27 12.65
N VAL A 153 -18.58 5.32 11.76
CA VAL A 153 -18.01 3.96 11.82
C VAL A 153 -16.49 3.97 11.58
N MET A 154 -15.99 4.91 10.76
CA MET A 154 -14.55 5.00 10.46
C MET A 154 -13.78 5.47 11.69
N LYS A 155 -14.31 6.42 12.46
CA LYS A 155 -13.77 6.82 13.76
C LYS A 155 -13.56 5.60 14.66
N TRP A 156 -14.61 4.82 14.91
CA TRP A 156 -14.54 3.69 15.84
C TRP A 156 -13.57 2.60 15.39
N TRP A 157 -13.52 2.29 14.09
CA TRP A 157 -12.53 1.32 13.59
C TRP A 157 -11.11 1.84 13.67
N THR A 158 -10.89 3.14 13.47
CA THR A 158 -9.58 3.77 13.61
C THR A 158 -9.10 3.70 15.06
N LEU A 159 -9.94 4.09 16.03
CA LEU A 159 -9.59 4.03 17.46
C LEU A 159 -9.28 2.60 17.89
N MET A 160 -10.11 1.64 17.46
CA MET A 160 -9.93 0.21 17.75
C MET A 160 -8.61 -0.32 17.17
N ALA A 161 -8.33 -0.04 15.90
CA ALA A 161 -7.11 -0.50 15.24
C ALA A 161 -5.86 0.11 15.90
N THR A 162 -5.90 1.40 16.25
CA THR A 162 -4.78 2.08 16.92
C THR A 162 -4.49 1.45 18.29
N ASP A 163 -5.50 1.22 19.13
CA ASP A 163 -5.30 0.58 20.43
C ASP A 163 -4.80 -0.86 20.32
N VAL A 164 -5.32 -1.63 19.35
CA VAL A 164 -4.84 -3.00 19.09
C VAL A 164 -3.38 -2.98 18.66
N ILE A 165 -3.00 -2.10 17.74
CA ILE A 165 -1.61 -1.98 17.27
C ILE A 165 -0.70 -1.56 18.42
N ALA A 166 -1.10 -0.57 19.21
CA ALA A 166 -0.33 -0.09 20.36
C ALA A 166 -0.08 -1.23 21.36
N GLN A 167 -1.13 -1.96 21.72
CA GLN A 167 -1.03 -3.03 22.70
C GLN A 167 -0.23 -4.22 22.18
N VAL A 168 -0.34 -4.56 20.89
CA VAL A 168 0.46 -5.62 20.27
C VAL A 168 1.94 -5.22 20.14
N ALA A 169 2.23 -3.96 19.83
CA ALA A 169 3.58 -3.48 19.57
C ALA A 169 4.35 -3.11 20.85
N PHE A 170 3.68 -2.50 21.82
CA PHE A 170 4.30 -1.88 23.00
C PHE A 170 3.82 -2.49 24.33
N GLY A 171 2.80 -3.35 24.32
CA GLY A 171 2.23 -3.96 25.52
C GLY A 171 1.19 -3.09 26.24
N GLU A 172 1.02 -1.84 25.82
CA GLU A 172 0.08 -0.87 26.41
C GLU A 172 -0.86 -0.30 25.34
N LYS A 173 -2.07 0.10 25.75
CA LYS A 173 -3.05 0.76 24.90
C LYS A 173 -3.21 2.21 25.32
N PHE A 174 -3.61 3.05 24.38
CA PHE A 174 -3.82 4.49 24.62
C PHE A 174 -5.23 4.78 25.18
N HIS A 175 -6.07 3.75 25.33
CA HIS A 175 -7.45 3.84 25.84
C HIS A 175 -8.37 4.71 24.95
N LEU A 176 -8.01 4.87 23.68
CA LEU A 176 -8.73 5.70 22.72
C LEU A 176 -10.12 5.15 22.42
N LEU A 177 -10.25 3.83 22.37
CA LEU A 177 -11.52 3.17 22.11
C LEU A 177 -12.50 3.32 23.27
N GLU A 178 -11.99 3.30 24.51
CA GLU A 178 -12.78 3.58 25.70
C GLU A 178 -13.26 5.04 25.71
N ALA A 179 -12.35 5.99 25.46
CA ALA A 179 -12.62 7.42 25.44
C ALA A 179 -13.58 7.83 24.30
N GLY A 180 -13.40 7.25 23.11
CA GLY A 180 -14.20 7.58 21.92
C GLY A 180 -13.67 8.78 21.13
N GLU A 181 -12.46 9.22 21.43
CA GLU A 181 -11.77 10.34 20.81
C GLU A 181 -10.27 10.01 20.63
N ALA A 182 -9.62 10.66 19.66
CA ALA A 182 -8.19 10.57 19.50
C ALA A 182 -7.49 11.37 20.62
N SER A 183 -6.41 10.86 21.18
CA SER A 183 -5.59 11.63 22.13
C SER A 183 -5.11 12.91 21.45
N THR A 184 -5.34 14.05 22.10
CA THR A 184 -4.85 15.36 21.63
C THR A 184 -3.37 15.57 22.00
N GLU A 185 -2.80 14.66 22.80
CA GLU A 185 -1.39 14.69 23.21
C GLU A 185 -0.61 13.64 22.41
N LEU A 186 -0.09 14.06 21.24
CA LEU A 186 1.06 13.49 20.56
C LEU A 186 1.87 14.62 19.92
#